data_AF-A0A925RE85-F1
#
_entry.id   AF-A0A925RE85-F1
#
_cell.length_a   1.000
_cell.length_b   1.000
_cell.length_c   1.000
_cell.angle_alpha   90.00
_cell.angle_beta   90.00
_cell.angle_gamma   90.00
#
_symmetry.space_group_name_H-M   'P 1'
#
loop_
_entity.id
_entity.type
_entity.pdbx_description
1 polymer ?
#
loop_
_entity_poly.entity_id
_entity_poly.type
_entity_poly.pdbx_seq_one_letter_code
_entity_poly.pdbx_strand_id
1 'polypeptide(L)'
;NAGYDVVNGWKERRLDPWHKVYPSKVFNWMVGAMTGLKLHDHNCGLKLFRTEVAREVQIYGELHRFIPVLAHARGFKVAEVAVNHRPRQHGHSKYGVRRFIRGLLDLLTVTFLTGFGRRPSHALGTIGLGFFALGMLGLGYLSLLWLAMQTGLIQPAIPIGNRPLLAYSIAASLLGGQALSLGLLAELIVANNVGTADSYSVSETTAGKTVT
;
A
#
# COMPACT_ATOMS: atom_id res chain seq x y z
N ASN A 1 33.23 -3.77 4.27
CA ASN A 1 31.82 -3.33 4.22
C ASN A 1 31.10 -4.02 3.08
N ALA A 2 30.09 -4.85 3.35
CA ALA A 2 29.38 -5.66 2.34
C ALA A 2 28.51 -4.86 1.34
N GLY A 3 28.78 -3.55 1.16
CA GLY A 3 28.13 -2.72 0.14
C GLY A 3 26.66 -2.37 0.39
N TYR A 4 26.16 -2.51 1.62
CA TYR A 4 24.79 -2.13 1.98
C TYR A 4 24.71 -0.66 2.42
N ASP A 5 23.55 -0.06 2.17
CA ASP A 5 23.25 1.34 2.47
C ASP A 5 22.38 1.47 3.71
N VAL A 6 21.57 0.44 4.00
CA VAL A 6 20.76 0.30 5.20
C VAL A 6 20.94 -1.10 5.80
N VAL A 7 21.15 -1.16 7.10
CA VAL A 7 21.21 -2.40 7.88
C VAL A 7 20.15 -2.33 8.98
N ASN A 8 19.17 -3.23 8.90
CA ASN A 8 18.11 -3.36 9.88
C ASN A 8 18.43 -4.51 10.85
N GLY A 9 18.28 -4.29 12.16
CA GLY A 9 18.40 -5.38 13.12
C GLY A 9 17.17 -6.29 13.09
N TRP A 10 17.30 -7.56 13.44
CA TRP A 10 16.16 -8.42 13.74
C TRP A 10 16.42 -9.30 14.95
N LYS A 11 15.36 -9.55 15.72
CA LYS A 11 15.44 -10.34 16.94
C LYS A 11 15.35 -11.82 16.60
N GLU A 12 16.49 -12.51 16.63
CA GLU A 12 16.56 -13.95 16.32
C GLU A 12 15.77 -14.80 17.33
N ARG A 13 15.96 -14.54 18.63
CA ARG A 13 15.21 -15.20 19.70
C ARG A 13 14.18 -14.24 20.29
N ARG A 14 12.91 -14.43 19.93
CA ARG A 14 11.77 -13.73 20.57
C ARG A 14 11.26 -14.55 21.75
N LEU A 15 11.40 -13.99 22.96
CA LEU A 15 10.84 -14.51 24.21
C LEU A 15 9.47 -13.85 24.51
N ASP A 16 8.74 -13.45 23.48
CA ASP A 16 7.45 -12.76 23.60
C ASP A 16 6.27 -13.76 23.62
N PRO A 17 5.15 -13.43 24.27
CA PRO A 17 3.93 -14.23 24.24
C PRO A 17 3.40 -14.48 22.82
N TRP A 18 2.81 -15.66 22.58
CA TRP A 18 2.26 -16.08 21.29
C TRP A 18 1.31 -15.06 20.64
N HIS A 19 0.44 -14.42 21.43
CA HIS A 19 -0.53 -13.42 20.98
C HIS A 19 0.12 -12.10 20.51
N LYS A 20 1.41 -11.87 20.77
CA LYS A 20 2.20 -10.75 20.21
C LYS A 20 3.02 -11.18 19.01
N VAL A 21 3.49 -12.43 19.02
CA VAL A 21 4.33 -12.98 17.95
C VAL A 21 3.51 -13.18 16.67
N TYR A 22 2.31 -13.76 16.75
CA TYR A 22 1.51 -14.07 15.56
C TYR A 22 1.07 -12.82 14.77
N PRO A 23 0.46 -11.79 15.38
CA PRO A 23 0.10 -10.58 14.65
C PRO A 23 1.32 -9.86 14.05
N SER A 24 2.46 -9.89 14.76
CA SER A 24 3.69 -9.30 14.25
C SER A 24 4.25 -10.06 13.04
N LYS A 25 4.13 -11.41 13.01
CA LYS A 25 4.54 -12.21 11.85
C LYS A 25 3.67 -11.90 10.64
N VAL A 26 2.34 -11.85 10.83
CA VAL A 26 1.40 -11.50 9.76
C VAL A 26 1.69 -10.09 9.23
N PHE A 27 1.92 -9.13 10.13
CA PHE A 27 2.26 -7.77 9.73
C PHE A 27 3.55 -7.70 8.92
N ASN A 28 4.65 -8.30 9.41
CA ASN A 28 5.93 -8.30 8.69
C ASN A 28 5.83 -9.01 7.33
N TRP A 29 5.05 -10.10 7.26
CA TRP A 29 4.74 -10.78 6.00
C TRP A 29 3.97 -9.88 5.03
N MET A 30 2.92 -9.19 5.50
CA MET A 30 2.17 -8.23 4.69
C MET A 30 3.07 -7.11 4.17
N VAL A 31 3.94 -6.54 5.04
CA VAL A 31 4.89 -5.51 4.62
C VAL A 31 5.81 -6.03 3.54
N GLY A 32 6.39 -7.22 3.71
CA GLY A 32 7.29 -7.81 2.72
C GLY A 32 6.59 -8.11 1.39
N ALA A 33 5.35 -8.59 1.43
CA ALA A 33 4.56 -8.87 0.23
C ALA A 33 4.17 -7.58 -0.52
N MET A 34 3.77 -6.53 0.18
CA MET A 34 3.31 -5.27 -0.43
C MET A 34 4.46 -4.39 -0.92
N THR A 35 5.63 -4.48 -0.28
CA THR A 35 6.77 -3.59 -0.57
C THR A 35 7.89 -4.27 -1.35
N GLY A 36 7.85 -5.60 -1.51
CA GLY A 36 8.92 -6.39 -2.12
C GLY A 36 10.13 -6.64 -1.21
N LEU A 37 10.25 -5.90 -0.10
CA LEU A 37 11.37 -6.01 0.84
C LEU A 37 11.09 -7.07 1.92
N LYS A 38 11.65 -8.26 1.73
CA LYS A 38 11.58 -9.35 2.71
C LYS A 38 12.57 -9.12 3.86
N LEU A 39 12.05 -8.75 5.03
CA LEU A 39 12.79 -8.66 6.30
C LEU A 39 12.05 -9.49 7.36
N HIS A 40 12.79 -10.03 8.33
CA HIS A 40 12.20 -10.75 9.46
C HIS A 40 11.51 -9.79 10.44
N ASP A 41 12.08 -8.59 10.64
CA ASP A 41 11.51 -7.58 11.54
C ASP A 41 11.69 -6.14 11.05
N HIS A 42 10.77 -5.65 10.21
CA HIS A 42 10.78 -4.26 9.72
C HIS A 42 10.71 -3.20 10.84
N ASN A 43 10.19 -3.57 12.01
CA ASN A 43 9.90 -2.66 13.12
C ASN A 43 10.93 -2.78 14.26
N CYS A 44 12.11 -3.34 13.97
CA CYS A 44 13.22 -3.30 14.90
C CYS A 44 13.69 -1.86 15.15
N GLY A 45 14.06 -1.56 16.39
CA GLY A 45 14.55 -0.23 16.78
C GLY A 45 16.00 0.04 16.37
N LEU A 46 16.81 -1.01 16.13
CA LEU A 46 18.19 -0.85 15.69
C LEU A 46 18.25 -0.78 14.17
N LYS A 47 18.59 0.39 13.65
CA LYS A 47 18.76 0.65 12.22
C LYS A 47 20.02 1.48 12.01
N LEU A 48 20.83 1.07 11.06
CA LEU A 48 22.03 1.78 10.62
C LEU A 48 21.84 2.12 9.15
N PHE A 49 22.13 3.35 8.76
CA PHE A 49 22.03 3.78 7.38
C PHE A 49 23.08 4.83 7.09
N ARG A 50 23.50 4.92 5.84
CA ARG A 50 24.46 5.94 5.41
C ARG A 50 23.80 7.31 5.33
N THR A 51 24.61 8.36 5.36
CA THR A 51 24.14 9.75 5.34
C THR A 51 23.34 10.07 4.08
N GLU A 52 23.66 9.45 2.96
CA GLU A 52 22.97 9.62 1.68
C GLU A 52 21.49 9.19 1.80
N VAL A 53 21.24 8.04 2.43
CA VAL A 53 19.88 7.54 2.70
C VAL A 53 19.11 8.53 3.58
N ALA A 54 19.75 9.08 4.60
CA ALA A 54 19.12 10.03 5.53
C ALA A 54 18.74 11.36 4.87
N ARG A 55 19.51 11.80 3.86
CA ARG A 55 19.25 13.04 3.12
C ARG A 55 18.08 12.88 2.16
N GLU A 56 17.90 11.69 1.60
CA GLU A 56 16.84 11.45 0.63
C GLU A 56 15.53 11.01 1.25
N VAL A 57 15.56 10.09 2.22
CA VAL A 57 14.35 9.50 2.80
C VAL A 57 13.63 10.55 3.65
N GLN A 58 12.52 11.06 3.11
CA GLN A 58 11.65 11.99 3.81
C GLN A 58 10.76 11.21 4.79
N ILE A 59 10.87 11.54 6.07
CA ILE A 59 10.11 10.89 7.15
C ILE A 59 9.09 11.89 7.67
N TYR A 60 7.81 11.51 7.68
CA TYR A 60 6.76 12.26 8.36
C TYR A 60 5.93 11.33 9.25
N GLY A 61 5.46 11.85 10.40
CA GLY A 61 4.64 11.10 11.36
C GLY A 61 5.29 9.79 11.84
N GLU A 62 4.55 8.69 11.76
CA GLU A 62 4.94 7.36 12.24
C GLU A 62 5.75 6.54 11.21
N LEU A 63 6.17 7.16 10.09
CA LEU A 63 6.89 6.48 8.99
C LEU A 63 8.33 6.08 9.32
N HIS A 64 8.87 6.53 10.46
CA HIS A 64 10.20 6.14 10.95
C HIS A 64 10.36 4.60 11.07
N ARG A 65 9.25 3.87 11.27
CA ARG A 65 9.28 2.41 11.30
C ARG A 65 9.52 1.78 9.91
N PHE A 66 9.26 2.51 8.84
CA PHE A 66 9.39 2.06 7.45
C PHE A 66 10.61 2.61 6.72
N ILE A 67 11.59 3.20 7.41
CA ILE A 67 12.84 3.68 6.80
C ILE A 67 13.48 2.63 5.85
N PRO A 68 13.60 1.33 6.22
CA PRO A 68 14.17 0.32 5.31
C PRO A 68 13.35 0.15 4.03
N VAL A 69 12.02 0.23 4.14
CA VAL A 69 11.09 0.12 3.00
C VAL A 69 11.22 1.34 2.08
N LEU A 70 11.23 2.54 2.66
CA LEU A 70 11.37 3.79 1.90
C LEU A 70 12.73 3.87 1.20
N ALA A 71 13.79 3.43 1.86
CA ALA A 71 15.12 3.32 1.26
C ALA A 71 15.14 2.30 0.11
N HIS A 72 14.55 1.11 0.31
CA HIS A 72 14.45 0.10 -0.75
C HIS A 72 13.66 0.59 -1.97
N ALA A 73 12.56 1.34 -1.75
CA ALA A 73 11.76 1.91 -2.83
C ALA A 73 12.54 2.94 -3.68
N ARG A 74 13.56 3.59 -3.10
CA ARG A 74 14.51 4.50 -3.78
C ARG A 74 15.69 3.78 -4.43
N GLY A 75 15.78 2.45 -4.29
CA GLY A 75 16.85 1.63 -4.90
C GLY A 75 18.05 1.37 -3.99
N PHE A 76 18.04 1.82 -2.74
CA PHE A 76 19.12 1.54 -1.78
C PHE A 76 19.17 0.05 -1.39
N LYS A 77 20.38 -0.46 -1.15
CA LYS A 77 20.60 -1.84 -0.74
C LYS A 77 20.35 -1.99 0.75
N VAL A 78 19.38 -2.83 1.11
CA VAL A 78 18.99 -3.10 2.49
C VAL A 78 19.41 -4.51 2.90
N ALA A 79 20.09 -4.63 4.04
CA ALA A 79 20.42 -5.89 4.69
C ALA A 79 19.78 -6.01 6.07
N GLU A 80 19.74 -7.23 6.59
CA GLU A 80 19.28 -7.53 7.95
C GLU A 80 20.37 -8.24 8.76
N VAL A 81 20.51 -7.91 10.04
CA VAL A 81 21.50 -8.52 10.95
C VAL A 81 20.84 -8.96 12.24
N ALA A 82 21.19 -10.16 12.73
CA ALA A 82 20.67 -10.68 13.97
C ALA A 82 21.15 -9.83 15.16
N VAL A 83 20.20 -9.43 16.02
CA VAL A 83 20.47 -8.66 17.24
C VAL A 83 19.92 -9.38 18.46
N ASN A 84 20.65 -9.27 19.57
CA ASN A 84 20.27 -9.93 20.81
C ASN A 84 19.09 -9.19 21.46
N HIS A 85 18.01 -9.90 21.76
CA HIS A 85 16.83 -9.34 22.39
C HIS A 85 16.97 -9.34 23.91
N ARG A 86 17.12 -8.15 24.52
CA ARG A 86 17.15 -7.98 25.97
C ARG A 86 15.78 -7.57 26.51
N PRO A 87 15.31 -8.15 27.63
CA PRO A 87 14.09 -7.70 28.29
C PRO A 87 14.25 -6.27 28.80
N ARG A 88 13.16 -5.50 28.74
CA ARG A 88 13.12 -4.14 29.27
C ARG A 88 13.17 -4.22 30.81
N GLN A 89 14.12 -3.51 31.42
CA GLN A 89 14.30 -3.51 32.88
C GLN A 89 13.31 -2.58 33.60
N HIS A 90 12.87 -1.49 32.97
CA HIS A 90 12.01 -0.47 33.60
C HIS A 90 10.92 0.06 32.64
N GLY A 91 9.74 0.35 33.18
CA GLY A 91 8.62 0.99 32.49
C GLY A 91 7.66 0.04 31.75
N HIS A 92 6.40 0.49 31.59
CA HIS A 92 5.37 -0.28 30.88
C HIS A 92 5.37 -0.03 29.38
N SER A 93 4.92 -1.03 28.61
CA SER A 93 4.69 -0.86 27.18
C SER A 93 3.50 0.08 26.94
N LYS A 94 3.74 1.22 26.29
CA LYS A 94 2.67 2.13 25.82
C LYS A 94 1.93 1.59 24.58
N TYR A 95 2.26 0.38 24.12
CA TYR A 95 1.74 -0.19 22.89
C TYR A 95 0.53 -1.10 23.16
N GLY A 96 -0.66 -0.57 22.89
CA GLY A 96 -1.93 -1.32 22.91
C GLY A 96 -2.44 -1.68 21.50
N VAL A 97 -3.70 -2.14 21.42
CA VAL A 97 -4.36 -2.56 20.17
C VAL A 97 -4.38 -1.46 19.10
N ARG A 98 -4.44 -0.18 19.52
CA ARG A 98 -4.36 0.99 18.64
C ARG A 98 -3.08 1.01 17.77
N ARG A 99 -2.00 0.34 18.20
CA ARG A 99 -0.77 0.19 17.41
C ARG A 99 -1.00 -0.63 16.15
N PHE A 100 -1.85 -1.66 16.18
CA PHE A 100 -2.10 -2.49 14.99
C PHE A 100 -2.86 -1.73 13.92
N ILE A 101 -3.90 -0.98 14.31
CA ILE A 101 -4.69 -0.16 13.38
C ILE A 101 -3.82 0.93 12.76
N ARG A 102 -3.07 1.70 13.56
CA ARG A 102 -2.09 2.68 13.04
C ARG A 102 -1.01 1.99 12.21
N GLY A 103 -0.55 0.82 12.66
CA GLY A 103 0.33 -0.13 11.96
C GLY A 103 -0.07 -0.34 10.50
N LEU A 104 -1.33 -0.76 10.32
CA LEU A 104 -1.93 -1.04 9.03
C LEU A 104 -2.16 0.23 8.21
N LEU A 105 -2.69 1.30 8.84
CA LEU A 105 -2.93 2.57 8.15
C LEU A 105 -1.63 3.15 7.59
N ASP A 106 -0.54 3.20 8.38
CA ASP A 106 0.70 3.74 7.82
C ASP A 106 1.39 2.76 6.86
N LEU A 107 1.10 1.44 6.90
CA LEU A 107 1.52 0.52 5.84
C LEU A 107 0.80 0.82 4.51
N LEU A 108 -0.51 1.09 4.57
CA LEU A 108 -1.27 1.54 3.40
C LEU A 108 -0.69 2.85 2.86
N THR A 109 -0.39 3.81 3.75
CA THR A 109 0.27 5.07 3.38
C THR A 109 1.61 4.83 2.71
N VAL A 110 2.48 3.98 3.25
CA VAL A 110 3.79 3.68 2.64
C VAL A 110 3.63 3.01 1.29
N THR A 111 2.78 1.99 1.20
CA THR A 111 2.54 1.27 -0.05
C THR A 111 2.00 2.22 -1.12
N PHE A 112 1.15 3.17 -0.72
CA PHE A 112 0.68 4.24 -1.58
C PHE A 112 1.84 5.16 -2.00
N LEU A 113 2.65 5.66 -1.05
CA LEU A 113 3.75 6.56 -1.35
C LEU A 113 4.82 5.93 -2.26
N THR A 114 5.14 4.65 -2.04
CA THR A 114 6.20 3.95 -2.79
C THR A 114 5.71 3.33 -4.09
N GLY A 115 4.44 2.90 -4.15
CA GLY A 115 3.86 2.19 -5.30
C GLY A 115 2.91 3.06 -6.14
N PHE A 116 1.95 3.74 -5.51
CA PHE A 116 0.96 4.56 -6.22
C PHE A 116 1.56 5.80 -6.87
N GLY A 117 2.65 6.36 -6.32
CA GLY A 117 3.29 7.56 -6.86
C GLY A 117 3.76 7.44 -8.32
N ARG A 118 3.88 6.21 -8.86
CA ARG A 118 4.30 5.99 -10.25
C ARG A 118 3.14 5.80 -11.24
N ARG A 119 2.00 5.21 -10.82
CA ARG A 119 0.85 4.85 -11.68
C ARG A 119 -0.45 4.71 -10.87
N PRO A 120 -1.02 5.78 -10.32
CA PRO A 120 -2.16 5.71 -9.41
C PRO A 120 -3.46 5.19 -10.06
N SER A 121 -3.66 5.44 -11.36
CA SER A 121 -4.84 4.98 -12.11
C SER A 121 -4.94 3.46 -12.19
N HIS A 122 -3.83 2.72 -12.22
CA HIS A 122 -3.88 1.27 -12.38
C HIS A 122 -4.51 0.57 -11.17
N ALA A 123 -4.25 1.04 -9.96
CA ALA A 123 -4.77 0.38 -8.76
C ALA A 123 -6.24 0.75 -8.49
N LEU A 124 -6.58 2.04 -8.44
CA LEU A 124 -7.96 2.50 -8.21
C LEU A 124 -8.84 2.26 -9.43
N GLY A 125 -8.32 2.52 -10.63
CA GLY A 125 -9.07 2.39 -11.88
C GLY A 125 -9.38 0.95 -12.25
N THR A 126 -8.46 -0.01 -12.05
CA THR A 126 -8.76 -1.43 -12.35
C THR A 126 -9.82 -2.00 -11.39
N ILE A 127 -9.71 -1.69 -10.10
CA ILE A 127 -10.73 -2.07 -9.11
C ILE A 127 -12.06 -1.41 -9.45
N GLY A 128 -12.05 -0.09 -9.71
CA GLY A 128 -13.24 0.68 -10.09
C GLY A 128 -13.91 0.14 -11.35
N LEU A 129 -13.13 -0.20 -12.38
CA LEU A 129 -13.62 -0.81 -13.62
C LEU A 129 -14.29 -2.15 -13.36
N GLY A 130 -13.70 -2.99 -12.50
CA GLY A 130 -14.30 -4.27 -12.10
C GLY A 130 -15.67 -4.10 -11.43
N PHE A 131 -15.77 -3.21 -10.44
CA PHE A 131 -17.03 -2.91 -9.76
C PHE A 131 -18.07 -2.27 -10.70
N PHE A 132 -17.62 -1.35 -11.57
CA PHE A 132 -18.48 -0.70 -12.55
C PHE A 132 -19.03 -1.72 -13.56
N ALA A 133 -18.17 -2.59 -14.10
CA ALA A 133 -18.58 -3.63 -15.02
C ALA A 133 -19.56 -4.63 -14.37
N LEU A 134 -19.29 -5.08 -13.15
CA LEU A 134 -20.20 -5.96 -12.40
C LEU A 134 -21.56 -5.29 -12.15
N GLY A 135 -21.57 -4.02 -11.76
CA GLY A 135 -22.80 -3.24 -11.58
C GLY A 135 -23.58 -3.08 -12.89
N MET A 136 -22.90 -2.76 -13.99
CA MET A 136 -23.50 -2.62 -15.31
C MET A 136 -24.05 -3.94 -15.85
N LEU A 137 -23.37 -5.06 -15.61
CA LEU A 137 -23.88 -6.40 -15.95
C LEU A 137 -25.15 -6.74 -15.16
N GLY A 138 -25.17 -6.45 -13.86
CA GLY A 138 -26.34 -6.65 -13.02
C GLY A 138 -27.54 -5.80 -13.44
N LEU A 139 -27.30 -4.52 -13.74
CA LEU A 139 -28.32 -3.62 -14.29
C LEU A 139 -28.79 -4.06 -15.68
N GLY A 140 -27.86 -4.44 -16.56
CA GLY A 140 -28.17 -4.94 -17.91
C GLY A 140 -29.03 -6.19 -17.87
N TYR A 141 -28.69 -7.15 -17.00
CA TYR A 141 -29.48 -8.36 -16.78
C TYR A 141 -30.91 -8.02 -16.31
N LEU A 142 -31.06 -7.13 -15.33
CA LEU A 142 -32.37 -6.71 -14.84
C LEU A 142 -33.18 -5.96 -15.90
N SER A 143 -32.53 -5.12 -16.71
CA SER A 143 -33.16 -4.41 -17.83
C SER A 143 -33.66 -5.36 -18.92
N LEU A 144 -32.88 -6.40 -19.27
CA LEU A 144 -33.30 -7.42 -20.23
C LEU A 144 -34.45 -8.27 -19.69
N LEU A 145 -34.39 -8.65 -18.41
CA LEU A 145 -35.46 -9.40 -17.75
C LEU A 145 -36.75 -8.58 -17.69
N TRP A 146 -36.65 -7.28 -17.40
CA TRP A 146 -37.78 -6.35 -17.48
C TRP A 146 -38.39 -6.30 -18.88
N LEU A 147 -37.56 -6.15 -19.92
CA LEU A 147 -38.02 -6.11 -21.30
C LEU A 147 -38.69 -7.42 -21.72
N ALA A 148 -38.13 -8.57 -21.35
CA ALA A 148 -38.69 -9.89 -21.66
C ALA A 148 -40.04 -10.16 -21.00
N MET A 149 -40.27 -9.63 -19.79
CA MET A 149 -41.59 -9.66 -19.14
C MET A 149 -42.57 -8.71 -19.83
N GLN A 150 -42.12 -7.55 -20.28
CA GLN A 150 -42.96 -6.57 -20.99
C GLN A 150 -43.39 -7.05 -22.38
N THR A 151 -42.53 -7.76 -23.11
CA THR A 151 -42.85 -8.34 -24.42
C THR A 151 -43.65 -9.64 -24.34
N GLY A 152 -44.00 -10.10 -23.13
CA GLY A 152 -44.76 -11.32 -22.91
C GLY A 152 -43.98 -12.62 -23.09
N LEU A 153 -42.64 -12.54 -23.26
CA LEU A 153 -41.75 -13.69 -23.39
C LEU A 153 -41.65 -14.51 -22.09
N ILE A 154 -41.81 -13.85 -20.94
CA ILE A 154 -41.75 -14.44 -19.59
C ILE A 154 -42.99 -14.01 -18.81
N GLN A 155 -43.76 -14.98 -18.32
CA GLN A 155 -44.96 -14.76 -17.51
C GLN A 155 -44.85 -15.52 -16.18
N PRO A 156 -45.33 -14.97 -15.04
CA PRO A 156 -45.93 -13.64 -14.87
C PRO A 156 -44.91 -12.51 -14.70
N ALA A 157 -45.29 -11.28 -15.01
CA ALA A 157 -44.49 -10.08 -14.74
C ALA A 157 -44.37 -9.83 -13.22
N ILE A 158 -43.19 -10.06 -12.65
CA ILE A 158 -42.91 -9.85 -11.22
C ILE A 158 -42.22 -8.49 -11.03
N PRO A 159 -42.61 -7.67 -10.04
CA PRO A 159 -41.93 -6.42 -9.73
C PRO A 159 -40.43 -6.62 -9.44
N ILE A 160 -39.59 -5.86 -10.14
CA ILE A 160 -38.12 -5.97 -10.04
C ILE A 160 -37.56 -5.11 -8.91
N GLY A 161 -38.29 -4.07 -8.50
CA GLY A 161 -37.80 -3.04 -7.56
C GLY A 161 -37.36 -3.56 -6.19
N ASN A 162 -37.96 -4.64 -5.69
CA ASN A 162 -37.65 -5.19 -4.37
C ASN A 162 -36.52 -6.24 -4.40
N ARG A 163 -35.89 -6.47 -5.55
CA ARG A 163 -34.79 -7.44 -5.65
C ARG A 163 -33.52 -6.81 -5.09
N PRO A 164 -32.84 -7.43 -4.10
CA PRO A 164 -31.60 -6.90 -3.55
C PRO A 164 -30.50 -6.72 -4.61
N LEU A 165 -30.56 -7.52 -5.68
CA LEU A 165 -29.69 -7.40 -6.84
C LEU A 165 -29.74 -6.01 -7.49
N LEU A 166 -30.90 -5.34 -7.53
CA LEU A 166 -31.02 -3.98 -8.07
C LEU A 166 -30.20 -2.99 -7.23
N ALA A 167 -30.39 -3.03 -5.91
CA ALA A 167 -29.67 -2.16 -4.98
C ALA A 167 -28.15 -2.39 -5.04
N TYR A 168 -27.71 -3.66 -5.07
CA TYR A 168 -26.29 -3.99 -5.19
C TYR A 168 -25.70 -3.56 -6.54
N SER A 169 -26.45 -3.70 -7.65
CA SER A 169 -25.96 -3.33 -8.97
C SER A 169 -25.83 -1.80 -9.13
N ILE A 170 -26.78 -1.04 -8.58
CA ILE A 170 -26.71 0.43 -8.51
C ILE A 170 -25.51 0.85 -7.65
N ALA A 171 -25.38 0.30 -6.44
CA ALA A 171 -24.29 0.64 -5.53
C ALA A 171 -22.91 0.31 -6.14
N ALA A 172 -22.75 -0.87 -6.75
CA ALA A 172 -21.53 -1.28 -7.42
C ALA A 172 -21.17 -0.36 -8.60
N SER A 173 -22.16 0.04 -9.40
CA SER A 173 -21.96 0.98 -10.51
C SER A 173 -21.52 2.37 -10.01
N LEU A 174 -22.17 2.89 -8.98
CA LEU A 174 -21.83 4.21 -8.41
C LEU A 174 -20.42 4.20 -7.78
N LEU A 175 -20.12 3.20 -6.95
CA LEU A 175 -18.81 3.07 -6.31
C LEU A 175 -17.70 2.81 -7.34
N GLY A 176 -17.97 1.99 -8.36
CA GLY A 176 -17.05 1.74 -9.46
C GLY A 176 -16.74 3.01 -10.26
N GLY A 177 -17.76 3.80 -10.60
CA GLY A 177 -17.60 5.08 -11.29
C GLY A 177 -16.83 6.11 -10.45
N GLN A 178 -17.10 6.18 -9.14
CA GLN A 178 -16.35 7.05 -8.21
C GLN A 178 -14.88 6.65 -8.13
N ALA A 179 -14.58 5.35 -8.02
CA ALA A 179 -13.20 4.86 -7.98
C ALA A 179 -12.43 5.14 -9.28
N LEU A 180 -13.09 5.00 -10.44
CA LEU A 180 -12.52 5.37 -11.74
C LEU A 180 -12.18 6.87 -11.79
N SER A 181 -13.12 7.72 -11.39
CA SER A 181 -12.91 9.18 -11.33
C SER A 181 -11.76 9.56 -10.41
N LEU A 182 -11.72 9.00 -9.20
CA LEU A 182 -10.62 9.23 -8.24
C LEU A 182 -9.27 8.74 -8.77
N GLY A 183 -9.24 7.60 -9.49
CA GLY A 183 -8.03 7.10 -10.13
C GLY A 183 -7.48 8.05 -11.19
N LEU A 184 -8.35 8.60 -12.04
CA LEU A 184 -7.96 9.57 -13.07
C LEU A 184 -7.53 10.91 -12.45
N LEU A 185 -8.22 11.39 -11.41
CA LEU A 185 -7.83 12.59 -10.67
C LEU A 185 -6.46 12.42 -10.01
N ALA A 186 -6.20 11.25 -9.42
CA ALA A 186 -4.90 10.95 -8.84
C ALA A 186 -3.80 10.94 -9.90
N GLU A 187 -4.05 10.37 -11.09
CA GLU A 187 -3.12 10.41 -12.23
C GLU A 187 -2.83 11.85 -12.68
N LEU A 188 -3.86 12.69 -12.78
CA LEU A 188 -3.71 14.11 -13.14
C LEU A 188 -2.88 14.87 -12.10
N ILE A 189 -3.14 14.66 -10.80
CA ILE A 189 -2.39 15.30 -9.71
C ILE A 189 -0.93 14.86 -9.75
N VAL A 190 -0.67 13.56 -9.92
CA VAL A 190 0.71 13.05 -10.03
C VAL A 190 1.39 13.65 -11.24
N ALA A 191 0.77 13.58 -12.43
CA ALA A 191 1.31 14.14 -13.67
C ALA A 191 1.66 15.62 -13.55
N ASN A 192 0.82 16.41 -12.87
CA ASN A 192 1.08 17.83 -12.64
C ASN A 192 2.22 18.09 -11.62
N ASN A 193 2.47 17.15 -10.71
CA ASN A 193 3.51 17.26 -9.68
C ASN A 193 4.86 16.64 -10.07
N VAL A 194 4.92 15.79 -11.12
CA VAL A 194 6.14 15.13 -11.59
C VAL A 194 7.26 16.12 -11.94
N GLY A 195 6.95 17.37 -12.27
CA GLY A 195 7.94 18.42 -12.57
C GLY A 195 8.90 18.80 -11.43
N THR A 196 8.78 18.23 -10.22
CA THR A 196 9.55 18.66 -9.03
C THR A 196 10.30 17.56 -8.26
N ALA A 197 10.18 16.28 -8.63
CA ALA A 197 10.77 15.18 -7.86
C ALA A 197 11.51 14.18 -8.75
N ASP A 198 12.84 14.24 -8.74
CA ASP A 198 13.68 13.26 -9.42
C ASP A 198 13.43 11.85 -8.87
N SER A 199 13.25 10.88 -9.79
CA SER A 199 12.97 9.47 -9.46
C SER A 199 14.23 8.67 -9.10
N TYR A 200 15.39 9.32 -9.11
CA TYR A 200 16.70 8.73 -8.89
C TYR A 200 17.48 9.47 -7.80
N SER A 201 18.32 8.70 -7.12
CA SER A 201 19.34 9.19 -6.20
C SER A 201 20.63 9.42 -6.98
N VAL A 202 21.25 10.61 -6.85
CA VAL A 202 22.58 10.86 -7.40
C VAL A 202 23.61 10.64 -6.31
N SER A 203 24.39 9.56 -6.42
CA SER A 203 25.47 9.26 -5.49
C SER A 203 26.74 10.07 -5.77
N GLU A 204 27.01 10.38 -7.04
CA GLU A 204 28.21 11.10 -7.47
C GLU A 204 27.92 11.88 -8.77
N THR A 205 28.32 13.15 -8.79
CA THR A 205 28.24 13.99 -10.00
C THR A 205 29.67 14.22 -10.51
N THR A 206 30.03 13.62 -11.64
CA THR A 206 31.31 13.90 -12.28
C THR A 206 31.18 15.20 -13.06
N ALA A 207 31.96 16.24 -12.71
CA ALA A 207 32.00 17.48 -13.46
C ALA A 207 32.58 17.19 -14.86
N GLY A 208 31.71 17.16 -15.88
CA GLY A 208 32.14 17.10 -17.27
C GLY A 208 32.97 18.33 -17.60
N LYS A 209 34.23 18.13 -18.00
CA LYS A 209 35.01 19.18 -18.65
C LYS A 209 34.26 19.59 -19.92
N THR A 210 33.80 20.84 -19.96
CA THR A 210 33.36 21.49 -21.19
C THR A 210 34.54 21.47 -22.17
N VAL A 211 34.49 20.59 -23.17
CA VAL A 211 35.39 20.67 -24.31
C VAL A 211 34.84 21.80 -25.17
N THR A 212 35.39 22.99 -24.99
CA THR A 212 35.27 24.12 -25.92
C THR A 212 35.94 23.78 -27.24
#